data_AF-C6G218-F1
#
_entry.id   AF-C6G218-F1
#
_cell.length_a   1.000
_cell.length_b   1.000
_cell.length_c   1.000
_cell.angle_alpha   90.00
_cell.angle_beta   90.00
_cell.angle_gamma   90.00
#
_symmetry.space_group_name_H-M   'P 1'
#
loop_
_entity.id
_entity.type
_entity.pdbx_description
1 polymer ?
#
loop_
_entity_poly.entity_id
_entity_poly.type
_entity_poly.pdbx_seq_one_letter_code
_entity_poly.pdbx_strand_id
1 'polypeptide(L)'
;MSWRRVDVAYHDPDLDGLILATRPLLAGTPGRGWFQRHWVRGPHLELWFDAAQPSWERIRDVLEPWLRVNPSRARIDRDRLLAQHRHLAAAERIDEPLLPFYADNTLHRAAPRSRAHVLGGPAAEELFHDFHTTASAVAYDELDAVRAGESRLVMALDLMVAAAHAHAEGGVRGGFVSFRSHAEAFLASAPGLRERWDAEYAARAGALRARITAVVAGIPRGRAWAGLLDRFADRGDELIASGALLVEPAGPDAVARPDTAFHRALRGNRTWHEEVLRSAPFRRYRLLLNLTYLQLSRLGVNAVQRALLCHFAASAVEQEYGVSAIEIAMGGA
;
A
#
# COMPACT_ATOMS: atom_id res chain seq x y z
N MET A 1 -23.30 -0.27 11.96
CA MET A 1 -23.43 1.15 11.56
C MET A 1 -22.98 1.27 10.11
N SER A 2 -23.54 2.20 9.33
CA SER A 2 -23.19 2.38 7.91
C SER A 2 -22.06 3.39 7.76
N TRP A 3 -21.05 3.08 6.95
CA TRP A 3 -20.02 4.03 6.55
C TRP A 3 -20.63 5.20 5.76
N ARG A 4 -19.96 6.36 5.83
CA ARG A 4 -20.17 7.53 4.96
C ARG A 4 -18.87 7.83 4.23
N ARG A 5 -18.96 8.23 2.96
CA ARG A 5 -17.82 8.61 2.14
C ARG A 5 -17.95 10.04 1.63
N VAL A 6 -16.86 10.79 1.70
CA VAL A 6 -16.71 12.10 1.06
C VAL A 6 -15.49 12.06 0.15
N ASP A 7 -15.68 12.50 -1.10
CA ASP A 7 -14.62 12.63 -2.08
C ASP A 7 -14.21 14.10 -2.17
N VAL A 8 -12.91 14.39 -2.06
CA VAL A 8 -12.31 15.72 -2.23
C VAL A 8 -11.50 15.71 -3.52
N ALA A 9 -12.08 16.22 -4.59
CA ALA A 9 -11.44 16.29 -5.89
C ALA A 9 -10.29 17.29 -5.85
N TYR A 10 -9.07 16.81 -6.07
CA TYR A 10 -7.84 17.59 -6.05
C TYR A 10 -6.84 16.94 -6.99
N HIS A 11 -6.63 17.55 -8.16
CA HIS A 11 -5.93 16.90 -9.26
C HIS A 11 -4.40 16.91 -9.14
N ASP A 12 -3.82 17.75 -8.29
CA ASP A 12 -2.39 17.71 -7.99
C ASP A 12 -2.05 16.39 -7.28
N PRO A 13 -1.04 15.63 -7.75
CA PRO A 13 -0.64 14.39 -7.07
C PRO A 13 -0.11 14.60 -5.65
N ASP A 14 0.38 15.80 -5.30
CA ASP A 14 0.77 16.13 -3.93
C ASP A 14 -0.44 16.53 -3.08
N LEU A 15 -1.01 15.54 -2.39
CA LEU A 15 -2.13 15.70 -1.46
C LEU A 15 -1.70 15.96 -0.02
N ASP A 16 -0.42 16.11 0.29
CA ASP A 16 0.05 16.10 1.68
C ASP A 16 -0.54 17.25 2.50
N GLY A 17 -0.56 18.46 1.93
CA GLY A 17 -1.20 19.61 2.57
C GLY A 17 -2.69 19.43 2.77
N LEU A 18 -3.38 18.84 1.78
CA LEU A 18 -4.82 18.59 1.86
C LEU A 18 -5.12 17.55 2.95
N ILE A 19 -4.36 16.45 2.98
CA ILE A 19 -4.51 15.40 3.99
C ILE A 19 -4.30 15.99 5.38
N LEU A 20 -3.24 16.76 5.61
CA LEU A 20 -3.02 17.35 6.93
C LEU A 20 -4.15 18.31 7.35
N ALA A 21 -4.80 18.99 6.40
CA ALA A 21 -5.98 19.80 6.68
C ALA A 21 -7.20 18.98 7.14
N THR A 22 -7.28 17.68 6.81
CA THR A 22 -8.36 16.79 7.27
C THR A 22 -8.14 16.27 8.68
N ARG A 23 -6.96 16.46 9.27
CA ARG A 23 -6.62 15.93 10.61
C ARG A 23 -7.66 16.26 11.69
N PRO A 24 -8.19 17.50 11.81
CA PRO A 24 -9.22 17.81 12.81
C PRO A 24 -10.55 17.06 12.60
N LEU A 25 -10.84 16.62 11.37
CA LEU A 25 -12.06 15.87 11.04
C LEU A 25 -11.97 14.41 11.47
N LEU A 26 -10.78 13.81 11.39
CA LEU A 26 -10.57 12.39 11.74
C LEU A 26 -10.12 12.20 13.19
N ALA A 27 -9.32 13.11 13.74
CA ALA A 27 -8.85 13.01 15.13
C ALA A 27 -9.83 13.65 16.14
N GLY A 28 -10.68 14.57 15.70
CA GLY A 28 -11.53 15.39 16.56
C GLY A 28 -12.95 14.88 16.74
N THR A 29 -13.26 13.62 16.40
CA THR A 29 -14.65 13.13 16.36
C THR A 29 -14.77 11.67 16.82
N PRO A 30 -15.82 11.30 17.59
CA PRO A 30 -16.06 9.91 17.98
C PRO A 30 -16.32 8.99 16.78
N GLY A 31 -15.93 7.73 16.92
CA GLY A 31 -16.07 6.71 15.88
C GLY A 31 -14.76 6.49 15.13
N ARG A 32 -14.84 5.67 14.08
CA ARG A 32 -13.73 5.38 13.18
C ARG A 32 -13.79 6.29 11.97
N GLY A 33 -12.63 6.82 11.62
CA GLY A 33 -12.44 7.60 10.41
C GLY A 33 -11.10 7.33 9.78
N TRP A 34 -11.05 7.29 8.45
CA TRP A 34 -9.84 7.03 7.69
C TRP A 34 -9.88 7.72 6.34
N PHE A 35 -8.74 7.82 5.68
CA PHE A 35 -8.64 8.47 4.37
C PHE A 35 -7.87 7.64 3.34
N GLN A 36 -8.08 7.82 2.05
CA GLN A 36 -7.18 7.22 1.05
C GLN A 36 -7.14 8.04 -0.23
N ARG A 37 -6.07 7.87 -1.00
CA ARG A 37 -5.98 8.42 -2.35
C ARG A 37 -6.70 7.49 -3.31
N HIS A 38 -7.50 8.03 -4.21
CA HIS A 38 -8.24 7.21 -5.18
C HIS A 38 -8.39 7.92 -6.54
N TRP A 39 -8.78 7.16 -7.55
CA TRP A 39 -8.70 7.57 -8.96
C TRP A 39 -10.06 7.61 -9.67
N VAL A 40 -11.08 6.91 -9.15
CA VAL A 40 -12.41 6.88 -9.76
C VAL A 40 -12.96 8.30 -9.90
N ARG A 41 -13.43 8.66 -11.10
CA ARG A 41 -13.88 10.03 -11.44
C ARG A 41 -12.80 11.13 -11.32
N GLY A 42 -11.52 10.76 -11.33
CA GLY A 42 -10.36 11.67 -11.28
C GLY A 42 -9.58 11.56 -9.97
N PRO A 43 -8.37 12.13 -9.88
CA PRO A 43 -7.60 12.13 -8.64
C PRO A 43 -8.36 12.84 -7.51
N HIS A 44 -8.55 12.14 -6.39
CA HIS A 44 -9.21 12.69 -5.23
C HIS A 44 -8.73 12.03 -3.93
N LEU A 45 -8.95 12.72 -2.81
CA LEU A 45 -8.85 12.16 -1.47
C LEU A 45 -10.24 11.67 -1.04
N GLU A 46 -10.32 10.46 -0.52
CA GLU A 46 -11.52 9.94 0.11
C GLU A 46 -11.42 10.07 1.62
N LEU A 47 -12.51 10.47 2.26
CA LEU A 47 -12.68 10.48 3.71
C LEU A 47 -13.84 9.56 4.07
N TRP A 48 -13.58 8.64 4.99
CA TRP A 48 -14.52 7.63 5.43
C TRP A 48 -14.81 7.81 6.92
N PHE A 49 -16.09 7.68 7.30
CA PHE A 49 -16.54 7.80 8.69
C PHE A 49 -17.64 6.77 9.00
N ASP A 50 -17.56 6.05 10.12
CA ASP A 50 -18.62 5.11 10.55
C ASP A 50 -19.64 5.73 11.53
N ALA A 51 -19.42 6.98 11.93
CA ALA A 51 -20.28 7.76 12.80
C ALA A 51 -20.98 8.89 12.04
N ALA A 52 -22.02 9.49 12.65
CA ALA A 52 -22.74 10.63 12.08
C ALA A 52 -21.92 11.92 12.03
N GLN A 53 -20.97 12.07 12.95
CA GLN A 53 -20.00 13.16 12.96
C GLN A 53 -18.71 12.73 12.23
N PRO A 54 -17.95 13.67 11.63
CA PRO A 54 -18.31 15.07 11.46
C PRO A 54 -19.46 15.21 10.45
N SER A 55 -20.32 16.20 10.66
CA SER A 55 -21.38 16.54 9.70
C SER A 55 -20.79 17.00 8.37
N TRP A 56 -21.61 16.98 7.32
CA TRP A 56 -21.20 17.48 6.00
C TRP A 56 -20.84 18.96 6.04
N GLU A 57 -21.59 19.74 6.79
CA GLU A 57 -21.37 21.17 6.99
C GLU A 57 -20.01 21.38 7.66
N ARG A 58 -19.68 20.60 8.69
CA ARG A 58 -18.37 20.65 9.35
C ARG A 58 -17.23 20.30 8.40
N ILE A 59 -17.41 19.29 7.55
CA ILE A 59 -16.41 18.92 6.54
C ILE A 59 -16.17 20.08 5.57
N ARG A 60 -17.24 20.71 5.07
CA ARG A 60 -17.14 21.89 4.19
C ARG A 60 -16.47 23.08 4.88
N ASP A 61 -16.84 23.36 6.12
CA ASP A 61 -16.27 24.47 6.91
C ASP A 61 -14.76 24.33 7.11
N VAL A 62 -14.24 23.10 7.15
CA VAL A 62 -12.80 22.85 7.25
C VAL A 62 -12.12 22.90 5.88
N LEU A 63 -12.69 22.24 4.87
CA LEU A 63 -12.00 21.99 3.60
C LEU A 63 -12.22 23.05 2.53
N GLU A 64 -13.39 23.68 2.44
CA GLU A 64 -13.63 24.72 1.43
C GLU A 64 -12.75 25.97 1.63
N PRO A 65 -12.52 26.47 2.86
CA PRO A 65 -11.55 27.55 3.07
C PRO A 65 -10.13 27.12 2.67
N TRP A 66 -9.73 25.89 3.00
CA TRP A 66 -8.41 25.39 2.65
C TRP A 66 -8.22 25.29 1.13
N LEU A 67 -9.20 24.75 0.40
CA LEU A 67 -9.17 24.62 -1.07
C LEU A 67 -9.16 25.99 -1.77
N ARG A 68 -9.81 27.02 -1.19
CA ARG A 68 -9.75 28.38 -1.75
C ARG A 68 -8.36 29.00 -1.63
N VAL A 69 -7.65 28.71 -0.53
CA VAL A 69 -6.30 29.25 -0.28
C VAL A 69 -5.23 28.43 -1.00
N ASN A 70 -5.41 27.11 -1.09
CA ASN A 70 -4.47 26.16 -1.67
C ASN A 70 -5.14 25.33 -2.79
N PRO A 71 -5.61 25.95 -3.89
CA PRO A 71 -6.22 25.20 -4.96
C PRO A 71 -5.17 24.41 -5.75
N SER A 72 -5.52 23.18 -6.11
CA SER A 72 -4.87 22.44 -7.19
C SER A 72 -4.91 23.29 -8.46
N ARG A 73 -3.76 23.35 -9.14
CA ARG A 73 -3.62 23.98 -10.46
C ARG A 73 -3.33 22.95 -11.55
N ALA A 74 -3.32 21.67 -11.19
CA ALA A 74 -3.04 20.59 -12.11
C ALA A 74 -4.14 20.47 -13.15
N ARG A 75 -3.75 20.24 -14.41
CA ARG A 75 -4.66 19.95 -15.51
C ARG A 75 -4.57 18.46 -15.83
N ILE A 76 -5.72 17.81 -15.88
CA ILE A 76 -5.81 16.39 -16.24
C ILE A 76 -6.23 16.22 -17.70
N ASP A 77 -5.65 15.25 -18.36
CA ASP A 77 -6.10 14.75 -19.65
C ASP A 77 -7.20 13.70 -19.41
N ARG A 78 -8.46 14.11 -19.55
CA ARG A 78 -9.62 13.29 -19.21
C ARG A 78 -9.77 12.07 -20.14
N ASP A 79 -9.43 12.23 -21.42
CA ASP A 79 -9.58 11.15 -22.40
C ASP A 79 -8.52 10.07 -22.17
N ARG A 80 -7.27 10.49 -21.92
CA ARG A 80 -6.20 9.57 -21.53
C ARG A 80 -6.51 8.86 -20.21
N LEU A 81 -6.98 9.60 -19.19
CA LEU A 81 -7.30 9.01 -17.90
C LEU A 81 -8.48 8.03 -18.01
N LEU A 82 -9.52 8.32 -18.79
CA LEU A 82 -10.66 7.43 -18.92
C LEU A 82 -10.26 6.06 -19.47
N ALA A 83 -9.35 6.02 -20.45
CA ALA A 83 -8.83 4.75 -20.97
C ALA A 83 -8.11 3.95 -19.88
N GLN A 84 -7.27 4.61 -19.07
CA GLN A 84 -6.58 3.97 -17.94
C GLN A 84 -7.54 3.52 -16.84
N HIS A 85 -8.53 4.35 -16.50
CA HIS A 85 -9.55 4.08 -15.49
C HIS A 85 -10.39 2.86 -15.83
N ARG A 86 -10.71 2.62 -17.12
CA ARG A 86 -11.41 1.40 -17.54
C ARG A 86 -10.59 0.14 -17.28
N HIS A 87 -9.28 0.19 -17.55
CA HIS A 87 -8.39 -0.93 -17.27
C HIS A 87 -8.25 -1.18 -15.76
N LEU A 88 -8.06 -0.11 -14.97
CA LEU A 88 -7.99 -0.21 -13.51
C LEU A 88 -9.31 -0.69 -12.90
N ALA A 89 -10.46 -0.25 -13.42
CA ALA A 89 -11.76 -0.71 -12.93
C ALA A 89 -11.91 -2.22 -13.07
N ALA A 90 -11.51 -2.77 -14.22
CA ALA A 90 -11.51 -4.21 -14.44
C ALA A 90 -10.52 -4.92 -13.51
N ALA A 91 -9.26 -4.44 -13.45
CA ALA A 91 -8.20 -5.06 -12.66
C ALA A 91 -8.48 -5.03 -11.15
N GLU A 92 -9.05 -3.93 -10.65
CA GLU A 92 -9.37 -3.72 -9.23
C GLU A 92 -10.80 -4.16 -8.88
N ARG A 93 -11.58 -4.69 -9.85
CA ARG A 93 -12.97 -5.11 -9.70
C ARG A 93 -13.85 -4.00 -9.08
N ILE A 94 -13.81 -2.83 -9.71
CA ILE A 94 -14.61 -1.64 -9.37
C ILE A 94 -15.79 -1.54 -10.33
N ASP A 95 -16.98 -1.35 -9.78
CA ASP A 95 -18.26 -1.23 -10.48
C ASP A 95 -18.86 0.19 -10.40
N GLU A 96 -18.15 1.14 -9.77
CA GLU A 96 -18.58 2.52 -9.64
C GLU A 96 -18.56 3.29 -10.98
N PRO A 97 -19.43 4.30 -11.16
CA PRO A 97 -19.38 5.17 -12.33
C PRO A 97 -18.04 5.89 -12.45
N LEU A 98 -17.36 5.73 -13.59
CA LEU A 98 -16.08 6.40 -13.87
C LEU A 98 -16.26 7.86 -14.32
N LEU A 99 -17.48 8.26 -14.68
CA LEU A 99 -17.85 9.56 -15.24
C LEU A 99 -19.12 10.12 -14.58
N PRO A 100 -19.35 11.44 -14.63
CA PRO A 100 -18.40 12.46 -15.10
C PRO A 100 -17.23 12.61 -14.12
N PHE A 101 -16.05 12.98 -14.62
CA PHE A 101 -14.95 13.40 -13.77
C PHE A 101 -15.40 14.55 -12.87
N TYR A 102 -14.95 14.54 -11.62
CA TYR A 102 -15.18 15.67 -10.73
C TYR A 102 -14.51 16.94 -11.28
N ALA A 103 -15.10 18.09 -10.97
CA ALA A 103 -14.40 19.36 -11.15
C ALA A 103 -13.26 19.44 -10.13
N ASP A 104 -12.11 20.00 -10.51
CA ASP A 104 -11.00 20.16 -9.56
C ASP A 104 -11.41 21.08 -8.40
N ASN A 105 -10.82 20.90 -7.23
CA ASN A 105 -11.07 21.69 -6.03
C ASN A 105 -12.53 21.67 -5.55
N THR A 106 -13.19 20.51 -5.60
CA THR A 106 -14.60 20.36 -5.17
C THR A 106 -14.81 19.20 -4.20
N LEU A 107 -15.88 19.28 -3.40
CA LEU A 107 -16.27 18.29 -2.41
C LEU A 107 -17.55 17.56 -2.84
N HIS A 108 -17.61 16.25 -2.64
CA HIS A 108 -18.75 15.42 -3.01
C HIS A 108 -19.11 14.44 -1.90
N ARG A 109 -20.40 14.29 -1.61
CA ARG A 109 -20.89 13.09 -0.90
C ARG A 109 -20.88 11.93 -1.89
N ALA A 110 -20.37 10.78 -1.46
CA ALA A 110 -20.28 9.60 -2.30
C ALA A 110 -20.80 8.36 -1.58
N ALA A 111 -21.25 7.37 -2.37
CA ALA A 111 -21.67 6.09 -1.83
C ALA A 111 -20.44 5.29 -1.37
N PRO A 112 -20.43 4.74 -0.14
CA PRO A 112 -19.40 3.80 0.27
C PRO A 112 -19.35 2.60 -0.69
N ARG A 113 -18.15 2.21 -1.11
CA ARG A 113 -17.95 0.96 -1.86
C ARG A 113 -17.77 -0.21 -0.91
N SER A 114 -18.17 -1.41 -1.32
CA SER A 114 -17.73 -2.64 -0.67
C SER A 114 -16.55 -3.27 -1.42
N ARG A 115 -15.65 -3.87 -0.66
CA ARG A 115 -14.51 -4.69 -1.09
C ARG A 115 -14.64 -6.13 -0.59
N ALA A 116 -15.78 -6.50 0.02
CA ALA A 116 -16.02 -7.86 0.52
C ALA A 116 -15.83 -8.93 -0.57
N HIS A 117 -16.22 -8.65 -1.83
CA HIS A 117 -16.04 -9.57 -2.96
C HIS A 117 -14.58 -9.81 -3.38
N VAL A 118 -13.67 -8.93 -2.98
CA VAL A 118 -12.23 -9.04 -3.22
C VAL A 118 -11.52 -9.61 -2.00
N LEU A 119 -11.93 -9.19 -0.80
CA LEU A 119 -11.29 -9.59 0.45
C LEU A 119 -11.77 -10.95 0.98
N GLY A 120 -12.90 -11.46 0.53
CA GLY A 120 -13.46 -12.76 0.94
C GLY A 120 -14.75 -12.65 1.74
N GLY A 121 -15.04 -11.50 2.34
CA GLY A 121 -16.31 -11.23 3.00
C GLY A 121 -16.30 -9.99 3.89
N PRO A 122 -17.44 -9.68 4.55
CA PRO A 122 -17.59 -8.51 5.41
C PRO A 122 -16.63 -8.48 6.61
N ALA A 123 -16.30 -9.64 7.20
CA ALA A 123 -15.37 -9.72 8.33
C ALA A 123 -13.93 -9.32 7.94
N ALA A 124 -13.50 -9.71 6.74
CA ALA A 124 -12.23 -9.28 6.17
C ALA A 124 -12.25 -7.79 5.81
N GLU A 125 -13.33 -7.29 5.22
CA GLU A 125 -13.50 -5.85 4.98
C GLU A 125 -13.39 -5.02 6.27
N GLU A 126 -13.99 -5.50 7.36
CA GLU A 126 -13.90 -4.84 8.66
C GLU A 126 -12.48 -4.83 9.25
N LEU A 127 -11.68 -5.89 9.01
CA LEU A 127 -10.23 -5.89 9.34
C LEU A 127 -9.49 -4.76 8.64
N PHE A 128 -9.77 -4.54 7.36
CA PHE A 128 -9.13 -3.49 6.59
C PHE A 128 -9.59 -2.09 7.02
N HIS A 129 -10.87 -1.92 7.40
CA HIS A 129 -11.35 -0.67 7.98
C HIS A 129 -10.67 -0.33 9.32
N ASP A 130 -10.49 -1.31 10.21
CA ASP A 130 -9.79 -1.12 11.48
C ASP A 130 -8.31 -0.76 11.24
N PHE A 131 -7.67 -1.44 10.30
CA PHE A 131 -6.32 -1.10 9.85
C PHE A 131 -6.25 0.33 9.32
N HIS A 132 -7.13 0.71 8.38
CA HIS A 132 -7.12 2.05 7.80
C HIS A 132 -7.38 3.14 8.83
N THR A 133 -8.26 2.91 9.80
CA THR A 133 -8.51 3.85 10.90
C THR A 133 -7.25 4.08 11.69
N THR A 134 -6.60 2.99 12.10
CA THR A 134 -5.38 3.04 12.91
C THR A 134 -4.19 3.65 12.15
N ALA A 135 -4.00 3.23 10.90
CA ALA A 135 -2.88 3.66 10.06
C ALA A 135 -3.05 5.10 9.53
N SER A 136 -4.29 5.60 9.37
CA SER A 136 -4.54 7.01 9.05
C SER A 136 -4.07 7.95 10.15
N ALA A 137 -4.22 7.56 11.42
CA ALA A 137 -3.74 8.36 12.54
C ALA A 137 -2.21 8.51 12.50
N VAL A 138 -1.49 7.42 12.23
CA VAL A 138 -0.03 7.39 12.08
C VAL A 138 0.43 8.17 10.83
N ALA A 139 -0.33 8.08 9.73
CA ALA A 139 0.00 8.74 8.48
C ALA A 139 0.12 10.26 8.61
N TYR A 140 -0.60 10.89 9.54
CA TYR A 140 -0.46 12.33 9.75
C TYR A 140 0.93 12.72 10.27
N ASP A 141 1.47 12.00 11.24
CA ASP A 141 2.84 12.27 11.75
C ASP A 141 3.90 11.97 10.69
N GLU A 142 3.67 10.94 9.87
CA GLU A 142 4.53 10.60 8.73
C GLU A 142 4.52 11.70 7.67
N LEU A 143 3.36 12.26 7.34
CA LEU A 143 3.24 13.36 6.38
C LEU A 143 3.78 14.69 6.92
N ASP A 144 3.62 14.96 8.21
CA ASP A 144 4.28 16.09 8.88
C ASP A 144 5.80 16.00 8.75
N ALA A 145 6.37 14.82 9.02
CA ALA A 145 7.80 14.57 8.88
C ALA A 145 8.28 14.76 7.43
N VAL A 146 7.51 14.27 6.44
CA VAL A 146 7.82 14.49 5.02
C VAL A 146 7.82 15.99 4.67
N ARG A 147 6.83 16.76 5.15
CA ARG A 147 6.79 18.21 4.95
C ARG A 147 7.93 18.95 5.67
N ALA A 148 8.41 18.40 6.78
CA ALA A 148 9.58 18.90 7.49
C ALA A 148 10.91 18.55 6.79
N GLY A 149 10.87 17.82 5.67
CA GLY A 149 12.02 17.52 4.82
C GLY A 149 12.52 16.07 4.92
N GLU A 150 11.85 15.19 5.66
CA GLU A 150 12.18 13.76 5.62
C GLU A 150 11.87 13.13 4.26
N SER A 151 12.71 12.19 3.84
CA SER A 151 12.49 11.46 2.59
C SER A 151 11.35 10.45 2.73
N ARG A 152 10.26 10.69 2.01
CA ARG A 152 9.11 9.77 1.88
C ARG A 152 9.53 8.36 1.49
N LEU A 153 10.47 8.22 0.56
CA LEU A 153 10.92 6.91 0.06
C LEU A 153 11.81 6.17 1.07
N VAL A 154 12.61 6.89 1.86
CA VAL A 154 13.39 6.28 2.95
C VAL A 154 12.44 5.79 4.04
N MET A 155 11.44 6.60 4.41
CA MET A 155 10.40 6.20 5.36
C MET A 155 9.66 4.95 4.87
N ALA A 156 9.25 4.91 3.61
CA ALA A 156 8.59 3.77 3.01
C ALA A 156 9.45 2.49 3.04
N LEU A 157 10.75 2.61 2.75
CA LEU A 157 11.71 1.51 2.87
C LEU A 157 11.78 0.98 4.30
N ASP A 158 11.80 1.86 5.30
CA ASP A 158 11.80 1.46 6.72
C ASP A 158 10.60 0.60 7.08
N LEU A 159 9.40 1.02 6.67
CA LEU A 159 8.17 0.30 6.98
C LEU A 159 8.17 -1.09 6.34
N MET A 160 8.61 -1.20 5.08
CA MET A 160 8.72 -2.48 4.36
C MET A 160 9.68 -3.44 5.08
N VAL A 161 10.88 -2.96 5.41
CA VAL A 161 11.93 -3.79 5.98
C VAL A 161 11.59 -4.18 7.43
N ALA A 162 11.00 -3.28 8.21
CA ALA A 162 10.49 -3.59 9.54
C ALA A 162 9.39 -4.65 9.49
N ALA A 163 8.44 -4.55 8.56
CA ALA A 163 7.38 -5.54 8.38
C ALA A 163 7.96 -6.93 8.02
N ALA A 164 8.91 -6.98 7.08
CA ALA A 164 9.59 -8.23 6.71
C ALA A 164 10.41 -8.81 7.87
N HIS A 165 11.19 -7.99 8.58
CA HIS A 165 12.02 -8.48 9.67
C HIS A 165 11.21 -9.02 10.84
N ALA A 166 10.13 -8.34 11.22
CA ALA A 166 9.33 -8.70 12.38
C ALA A 166 8.34 -9.85 12.10
N HIS A 167 7.80 -9.98 10.88
CA HIS A 167 6.65 -10.86 10.63
C HIS A 167 6.88 -11.99 9.62
N ALA A 168 7.97 -11.95 8.84
CA ALA A 168 8.32 -13.08 7.98
C ALA A 168 9.05 -14.15 8.80
N GLU A 169 8.77 -15.41 8.51
CA GLU A 169 9.59 -16.52 9.00
C GLU A 169 11.03 -16.37 8.47
N GLY A 170 12.03 -16.52 9.35
CA GLY A 170 13.43 -16.21 9.03
C GLY A 170 13.76 -14.70 8.97
N GLY A 171 12.82 -13.84 9.38
CA GLY A 171 12.99 -12.39 9.42
C GLY A 171 13.29 -11.80 8.05
N VAL A 172 14.19 -10.80 7.99
CA VAL A 172 14.46 -10.07 6.75
C VAL A 172 15.04 -10.99 5.66
N ARG A 173 15.80 -12.02 6.04
CA ARG A 173 16.38 -13.01 5.12
C ARG A 173 15.34 -13.98 4.55
N GLY A 174 14.17 -14.13 5.18
CA GLY A 174 13.05 -14.85 4.58
C GLY A 174 12.12 -13.93 3.78
N GLY A 175 11.73 -12.80 4.38
CA GLY A 175 10.75 -11.88 3.80
C GLY A 175 11.19 -11.22 2.48
N PHE A 176 12.48 -10.96 2.29
CA PHE A 176 12.96 -10.20 1.12
C PHE A 176 12.67 -10.87 -0.23
N VAL A 177 12.45 -12.19 -0.24
CA VAL A 177 12.04 -12.94 -1.46
C VAL A 177 10.72 -12.38 -2.01
N SER A 178 9.82 -11.93 -1.13
CA SER A 178 8.59 -11.25 -1.54
C SER A 178 8.88 -9.90 -2.19
N PHE A 179 9.91 -9.16 -1.76
CA PHE A 179 10.31 -7.91 -2.42
C PHE A 179 10.80 -8.18 -3.84
N ARG A 180 11.69 -9.16 -4.03
CA ARG A 180 12.13 -9.54 -5.37
C ARG A 180 10.94 -9.93 -6.25
N SER A 181 10.04 -10.78 -5.76
CA SER A 181 8.81 -11.19 -6.46
C SER A 181 7.99 -9.99 -6.98
N HIS A 182 7.68 -9.00 -6.13
CA HIS A 182 6.91 -7.83 -6.57
C HIS A 182 7.65 -6.96 -7.59
N ALA A 183 8.96 -6.76 -7.41
CA ALA A 183 9.76 -5.98 -8.35
C ALA A 183 9.80 -6.66 -9.72
N GLU A 184 10.02 -7.97 -9.75
CA GLU A 184 10.02 -8.79 -10.97
C GLU A 184 8.66 -8.76 -11.67
N ALA A 185 7.57 -8.88 -10.92
CA ALA A 185 6.21 -8.84 -11.46
C ALA A 185 5.92 -7.49 -12.12
N PHE A 186 6.37 -6.38 -11.52
CA PHE A 186 6.25 -5.05 -12.11
C PHE A 186 7.10 -4.92 -13.39
N LEU A 187 8.37 -5.31 -13.31
CA LEU A 187 9.33 -5.21 -14.42
C LEU A 187 8.95 -6.07 -15.63
N ALA A 188 8.13 -7.11 -15.46
CA ALA A 188 7.61 -7.92 -16.57
C ALA A 188 6.88 -7.08 -17.64
N SER A 189 6.28 -5.95 -17.24
CA SER A 189 5.58 -5.02 -18.13
C SER A 189 6.42 -3.80 -18.55
N ALA A 190 7.68 -3.71 -18.11
CA ALA A 190 8.54 -2.54 -18.28
C ALA A 190 9.99 -2.91 -18.71
N PRO A 191 10.17 -3.41 -19.95
CA PRO A 191 11.49 -3.77 -20.45
C PRO A 191 12.47 -2.58 -20.43
N GLY A 192 13.74 -2.85 -20.10
CA GLY A 192 14.80 -1.85 -19.98
C GLY A 192 14.80 -1.05 -18.67
N LEU A 193 13.76 -1.14 -17.84
CA LEU A 193 13.72 -0.43 -16.56
C LEU A 193 14.65 -1.06 -15.50
N ARG A 194 14.88 -2.37 -15.59
CA ARG A 194 15.74 -3.11 -14.64
C ARG A 194 17.16 -2.54 -14.57
N GLU A 195 17.82 -2.38 -15.71
CA GLU A 195 19.22 -1.93 -15.77
C GLU A 195 19.38 -0.53 -15.16
N ARG A 196 18.36 0.32 -15.31
CA ARG A 196 18.33 1.64 -14.67
C ARG A 196 18.24 1.52 -13.15
N TRP A 197 17.38 0.62 -12.65
CA TRP A 197 17.25 0.37 -11.22
C TRP A 197 18.53 -0.26 -10.64
N ASP A 198 19.16 -1.19 -11.35
CA ASP A 198 20.43 -1.79 -10.94
C ASP A 198 21.53 -0.71 -10.84
N ALA A 199 21.63 0.18 -11.83
CA ALA A 199 22.57 1.30 -11.81
C ALA A 199 22.29 2.29 -10.67
N GLU A 200 21.02 2.64 -10.43
CA GLU A 200 20.63 3.51 -9.32
C GLU A 200 20.89 2.89 -7.96
N TYR A 201 20.68 1.58 -7.83
CA TYR A 201 21.00 0.81 -6.65
C TYR A 201 22.51 0.80 -6.41
N ALA A 202 23.32 0.49 -7.43
CA ALA A 202 24.78 0.44 -7.32
C ALA A 202 25.35 1.75 -6.79
N ALA A 203 24.83 2.89 -7.25
CA ALA A 203 25.21 4.22 -6.78
C ALA A 203 24.84 4.51 -5.30
N ARG A 204 23.94 3.71 -4.70
CA ARG A 204 23.39 3.92 -3.35
C ARG A 204 23.56 2.72 -2.42
N ALA A 205 24.22 1.65 -2.88
CA ALA A 205 24.24 0.36 -2.21
C ALA A 205 24.73 0.46 -0.75
N GLY A 206 25.81 1.20 -0.50
CA GLY A 206 26.34 1.40 0.85
C GLY A 206 25.33 2.05 1.81
N ALA A 207 24.65 3.12 1.38
CA ALA A 207 23.65 3.81 2.20
C ALA A 207 22.39 2.95 2.41
N LEU A 208 21.94 2.25 1.37
CA LEU A 208 20.78 1.35 1.46
C LEU A 208 21.06 0.19 2.43
N ARG A 209 22.22 -0.47 2.32
CA ARG A 209 22.61 -1.56 3.21
C ARG A 209 22.72 -1.10 4.67
N ALA A 210 23.39 0.03 4.92
CA ALA A 210 23.46 0.61 6.25
C ALA A 210 22.06 0.91 6.82
N ARG A 211 21.13 1.36 5.96
CA ARG A 211 19.75 1.59 6.38
C ARG A 211 19.01 0.29 6.69
N ILE A 212 19.13 -0.75 5.87
CA ILE A 212 18.57 -2.09 6.15
C ILE A 212 19.05 -2.57 7.52
N THR A 213 20.36 -2.53 7.76
CA THR A 213 20.96 -2.97 9.03
C THR A 213 20.43 -2.16 10.22
N ALA A 214 20.28 -0.84 10.07
CA ALA A 214 19.69 0.00 11.11
C ALA A 214 18.23 -0.37 11.41
N VAL A 215 17.41 -0.61 10.37
CA VAL A 215 16.00 -1.01 10.55
C VAL A 215 15.90 -2.37 11.23
N VAL A 216 16.72 -3.33 10.81
CA VAL A 216 16.81 -4.67 11.41
C VAL A 216 17.27 -4.60 12.87
N ALA A 217 18.22 -3.73 13.20
CA ALA A 217 18.61 -3.47 14.59
C ALA A 217 17.52 -2.79 15.44
N GLY A 218 16.45 -2.29 14.79
CA GLY A 218 15.30 -1.67 15.43
C GLY A 218 15.45 -0.15 15.53
N ILE A 219 15.00 0.57 14.50
CA ILE A 219 14.74 2.01 14.63
C ILE A 219 13.35 2.26 15.26
N PRO A 220 13.12 3.38 15.96
CA PRO A 220 11.84 3.67 16.61
C PRO A 220 10.63 3.57 15.68
N ARG A 221 10.73 4.16 14.48
CA ARG A 221 9.66 4.09 13.46
C ARG A 221 9.33 2.67 13.03
N GLY A 222 10.36 1.86 12.78
CA GLY A 222 10.21 0.45 12.39
C GLY A 222 9.55 -0.38 13.49
N ARG A 223 9.94 -0.19 14.75
CA ARG A 223 9.29 -0.84 15.90
C ARG A 223 7.84 -0.40 16.07
N ALA A 224 7.56 0.88 15.96
CA ALA A 224 6.19 1.41 16.06
C ALA A 224 5.29 0.84 14.95
N TRP A 225 5.81 0.75 13.72
CA TRP A 225 5.09 0.14 12.61
C TRP A 225 4.85 -1.36 12.81
N ALA A 226 5.88 -2.10 13.23
CA ALA A 226 5.73 -3.52 13.52
C ALA A 226 4.69 -3.76 14.64
N GLY A 227 4.76 -3.01 15.74
CA GLY A 227 3.79 -3.08 16.83
C GLY A 227 2.36 -2.67 16.42
N LEU A 228 2.21 -1.81 15.40
CA LEU A 228 0.90 -1.55 14.82
C LEU A 228 0.36 -2.77 14.09
N LEU A 229 1.19 -3.45 13.30
CA LEU A 229 0.83 -4.63 12.52
C LEU A 229 0.49 -5.84 13.41
N ASP A 230 1.15 -5.99 14.56
CA ASP A 230 0.86 -7.04 15.54
C ASP A 230 -0.62 -7.07 15.93
N ARG A 231 -1.28 -5.91 16.00
CA ARG A 231 -2.72 -5.80 16.33
C ARG A 231 -3.65 -6.46 15.30
N PHE A 232 -3.15 -6.73 14.11
CA PHE A 232 -3.91 -7.33 13.01
C PHE A 232 -3.47 -8.77 12.71
N ALA A 233 -2.41 -9.26 13.37
CA ALA A 233 -1.84 -10.59 13.14
C ALA A 233 -2.84 -11.70 13.49
N ASP A 234 -3.29 -11.75 14.75
CA ASP A 234 -4.13 -12.84 15.25
C ASP A 234 -5.48 -12.91 14.52
N ARG A 235 -6.16 -11.76 14.39
CA ARG A 235 -7.43 -11.68 13.63
C ARG A 235 -7.23 -11.98 12.15
N GLY A 236 -6.08 -11.63 11.59
CA GLY A 236 -5.68 -12.02 10.25
C GLY A 236 -5.57 -13.54 10.12
N ASP A 237 -4.87 -14.19 11.04
CA ASP A 237 -4.69 -15.64 11.08
C ASP A 237 -6.03 -16.38 11.18
N GLU A 238 -6.92 -15.94 12.07
CA GLU A 238 -8.27 -16.51 12.23
C GLU A 238 -9.09 -16.43 10.93
N LEU A 239 -9.07 -15.26 10.27
CA LEU A 239 -9.82 -15.05 9.03
C LEU A 239 -9.20 -15.81 7.85
N ILE A 240 -7.88 -15.95 7.80
CA ILE A 240 -7.20 -16.75 6.78
C ILE A 240 -7.50 -18.24 6.98
N ALA A 241 -7.42 -18.73 8.22
CA ALA A 241 -7.64 -20.13 8.55
C ALA A 241 -9.10 -20.57 8.27
N SER A 242 -10.06 -19.70 8.54
CA SER A 242 -11.49 -19.93 8.25
C SER A 242 -11.87 -19.73 6.78
N GLY A 243 -10.97 -19.20 5.94
CA GLY A 243 -11.24 -18.87 4.54
C GLY A 243 -12.08 -17.58 4.36
N ALA A 244 -12.34 -16.83 5.44
CA ALA A 244 -13.06 -15.56 5.40
C ALA A 244 -12.22 -14.39 4.85
N LEU A 245 -10.89 -14.54 4.79
CA LEU A 245 -9.95 -13.61 4.16
C LEU A 245 -9.15 -14.29 3.04
N LEU A 246 -9.20 -13.72 1.84
CA LEU A 246 -8.41 -14.11 0.67
C LEU A 246 -7.08 -13.34 0.65
N VAL A 247 -5.96 -14.04 0.83
CA VAL A 247 -4.61 -13.43 0.90
C VAL A 247 -4.01 -13.19 -0.49
N GLU A 248 -4.38 -14.00 -1.47
CA GLU A 248 -4.03 -13.84 -2.89
C GLU A 248 -5.26 -14.16 -3.74
N PRO A 249 -5.44 -13.53 -4.92
CA PRO A 249 -6.58 -13.79 -5.78
C PRO A 249 -6.59 -15.27 -6.19
N ALA A 250 -7.51 -16.03 -5.61
CA ALA A 250 -7.83 -17.38 -6.04
C ALA A 250 -8.93 -17.29 -7.09
N GLY A 251 -8.63 -17.69 -8.34
CA GLY A 251 -9.64 -17.82 -9.38
C GLY A 251 -9.09 -17.86 -10.81
N PRO A 252 -9.90 -18.33 -11.78
CA PRO A 252 -9.56 -18.36 -13.21
C PRO A 252 -9.37 -16.96 -13.83
N ASP A 253 -9.88 -15.92 -13.17
CA ASP A 253 -9.73 -14.50 -13.57
C ASP A 253 -8.53 -13.80 -12.92
N ALA A 254 -7.65 -14.54 -12.22
CA ALA A 254 -6.43 -13.95 -11.68
C ALA A 254 -5.59 -13.38 -12.84
N VAL A 255 -5.15 -12.12 -12.70
CA VAL A 255 -4.24 -11.44 -13.63
C VAL A 255 -3.17 -12.40 -14.11
N ALA A 256 -2.92 -12.42 -15.43
CA ALA A 256 -1.95 -13.31 -16.06
C ALA A 256 -0.69 -13.42 -15.20
N ARG A 257 -0.38 -14.64 -14.75
CA ARG A 257 0.73 -14.88 -13.84
C ARG A 257 2.02 -14.34 -14.47
N PRO A 258 2.85 -13.56 -13.75
CA PRO A 258 4.07 -13.02 -14.33
C PRO A 258 4.95 -14.13 -14.90
N ASP A 259 5.36 -13.97 -16.16
CA ASP A 259 6.28 -14.91 -16.83
C ASP A 259 7.71 -14.38 -16.82
N THR A 260 8.28 -14.27 -15.62
CA THR A 260 9.70 -13.92 -15.43
C THR A 260 10.51 -15.15 -15.01
N ALA A 261 11.84 -15.10 -15.18
CA ALA A 261 12.74 -16.18 -14.76
C ALA A 261 12.55 -16.53 -13.28
N PHE A 262 12.43 -15.52 -12.42
CA PHE A 262 12.15 -15.68 -11.00
C PHE A 262 10.85 -16.44 -10.74
N HIS A 263 9.74 -16.04 -11.37
CA HIS A 263 8.45 -16.70 -11.17
C HIS A 263 8.39 -18.08 -11.81
N ARG A 264 9.14 -18.34 -12.90
CA ARG A 264 9.31 -19.70 -13.45
C ARG A 264 10.04 -20.60 -12.48
N ALA A 265 11.13 -20.14 -11.87
CA ALA A 265 11.85 -20.87 -10.83
C ALA A 265 10.94 -21.19 -9.64
N LEU A 266 10.23 -20.17 -9.14
CA LEU A 266 9.32 -20.32 -8.00
C LEU A 266 8.18 -21.32 -8.27
N ARG A 267 7.64 -21.36 -9.50
CA ARG A 267 6.64 -22.35 -9.92
C ARG A 267 7.19 -23.78 -10.02
N GLY A 268 8.49 -23.91 -10.32
CA GLY A 268 9.17 -25.21 -10.35
C GLY A 268 9.58 -25.72 -8.97
N ASN A 269 9.55 -24.87 -7.94
CA ASN A 269 9.99 -25.19 -6.59
C ASN A 269 8.89 -25.87 -5.78
N ARG A 270 9.10 -27.15 -5.49
CA ARG A 270 8.15 -27.97 -4.72
C ARG A 270 8.00 -27.48 -3.28
N THR A 271 9.10 -27.17 -2.60
CA THR A 271 9.11 -26.61 -1.24
C THR A 271 8.30 -25.31 -1.16
N TRP A 272 8.42 -24.44 -2.17
CA TRP A 272 7.59 -23.24 -2.25
C TRP A 272 6.09 -23.55 -2.24
N HIS A 273 5.66 -24.53 -3.03
CA HIS A 273 4.24 -24.87 -3.16
C HIS A 273 3.68 -25.67 -1.99
N GLU A 274 4.46 -26.60 -1.45
CA GLU A 274 4.01 -27.52 -0.40
C GLU A 274 4.17 -26.91 0.99
N GLU A 275 5.26 -26.19 1.24
CA GLU A 275 5.61 -25.69 2.56
C GLU A 275 5.32 -24.19 2.68
N VAL A 276 5.86 -23.36 1.79
CA VAL A 276 5.81 -21.88 1.97
C VAL A 276 4.44 -21.29 1.66
N LEU A 277 3.92 -21.47 0.44
CA LEU A 277 2.68 -20.84 -0.03
C LEU A 277 1.45 -21.23 0.80
N ARG A 278 1.50 -22.43 1.40
CA ARG A 278 0.41 -22.98 2.22
C ARG A 278 0.60 -22.72 3.72
N SER A 279 1.77 -22.26 4.17
CA SER A 279 1.99 -22.03 5.61
C SER A 279 1.20 -20.83 6.12
N ALA A 280 0.68 -20.96 7.35
CA ALA A 280 0.03 -19.86 8.04
C ALA A 280 0.98 -18.67 8.26
N PRO A 281 2.25 -18.86 8.69
CA PRO A 281 3.20 -17.75 8.83
C PRO A 281 3.43 -16.96 7.54
N PHE A 282 3.55 -17.62 6.39
CA PHE A 282 3.73 -16.93 5.13
C PHE A 282 2.49 -16.13 4.74
N ARG A 283 1.28 -16.70 4.90
CA ARG A 283 0.02 -16.00 4.59
C ARG A 283 -0.20 -14.79 5.50
N ARG A 284 0.12 -14.90 6.79
CA ARG A 284 0.14 -13.77 7.72
C ARG A 284 1.09 -12.69 7.25
N TYR A 285 2.33 -13.06 6.94
CA TYR A 285 3.32 -12.11 6.43
C TYR A 285 2.84 -11.39 5.17
N ARG A 286 2.24 -12.12 4.21
CA ARG A 286 1.69 -11.54 2.98
C ARG A 286 0.58 -10.54 3.25
N LEU A 287 -0.34 -10.85 4.18
CA LEU A 287 -1.35 -9.90 4.64
C LEU A 287 -0.69 -8.62 5.19
N LEU A 288 0.18 -8.75 6.18
CA LEU A 288 0.79 -7.59 6.86
C LEU A 288 1.68 -6.76 5.93
N LEU A 289 2.36 -7.40 4.98
CA LEU A 289 3.09 -6.72 3.92
C LEU A 289 2.15 -5.95 2.98
N ASN A 290 1.01 -6.52 2.59
CA ASN A 290 0.01 -5.83 1.78
C ASN A 290 -0.61 -4.65 2.51
N LEU A 291 -0.87 -4.76 3.82
CA LEU A 291 -1.29 -3.62 4.65
C LEU A 291 -0.22 -2.51 4.63
N THR A 292 1.06 -2.89 4.71
CA THR A 292 2.18 -1.94 4.56
C THR A 292 2.16 -1.23 3.20
N TYR A 293 1.90 -1.94 2.10
CA TYR A 293 1.79 -1.32 0.78
C TYR A 293 0.59 -0.38 0.63
N LEU A 294 -0.52 -0.66 1.33
CA LEU A 294 -1.65 0.27 1.42
C LEU A 294 -1.26 1.54 2.19
N GLN A 295 -0.43 1.44 3.23
CA GLN A 295 0.11 2.61 3.91
C GLN A 295 1.03 3.42 3.00
N LEU A 296 1.92 2.77 2.24
CA LEU A 296 2.78 3.48 1.28
C LEU A 296 1.96 4.26 0.25
N SER A 297 0.87 3.67 -0.23
CA SER A 297 -0.06 4.31 -1.18
C SER A 297 -0.77 5.52 -0.55
N ARG A 298 -1.18 5.41 0.72
CA ARG A 298 -1.74 6.51 1.53
C ARG A 298 -0.75 7.67 1.65
N LEU A 299 0.52 7.35 1.89
CA LEU A 299 1.62 8.31 1.93
C LEU A 299 2.01 8.86 0.55
N GLY A 300 1.35 8.48 -0.55
CA GLY A 300 1.64 9.01 -1.88
C GLY A 300 2.82 8.33 -2.59
N VAL A 301 3.29 7.19 -2.10
CA VAL A 301 4.24 6.34 -2.85
C VAL A 301 3.47 5.60 -3.94
N ASN A 302 3.79 5.89 -5.20
CA ASN A 302 3.12 5.26 -6.33
C ASN A 302 3.62 3.82 -6.61
N ALA A 303 2.94 3.11 -7.51
CA ALA A 303 3.26 1.71 -7.81
C ALA A 303 4.69 1.49 -8.33
N VAL A 304 5.21 2.41 -9.16
CA VAL A 304 6.58 2.30 -9.70
C VAL A 304 7.63 2.54 -8.61
N GLN A 305 7.40 3.50 -7.72
CA GLN A 305 8.28 3.78 -6.57
C GLN A 305 8.27 2.60 -5.58
N ARG A 306 7.10 2.02 -5.29
CA ARG A 306 7.02 0.82 -4.44
C ARG A 306 7.79 -0.35 -5.06
N ALA A 307 7.65 -0.59 -6.36
CA ALA A 307 8.38 -1.65 -7.05
C ALA A 307 9.91 -1.39 -7.07
N LEU A 308 10.33 -0.13 -7.23
CA LEU A 308 11.72 0.29 -7.07
C LEU A 308 12.24 0.02 -5.65
N LEU A 309 11.48 0.38 -4.62
CA LEU A 309 11.86 0.12 -3.23
C LEU A 309 11.94 -1.38 -2.93
N CYS A 310 11.05 -2.20 -3.51
CA CYS A 310 11.16 -3.65 -3.44
C CYS A 310 12.45 -4.16 -4.09
N HIS A 311 12.81 -3.61 -5.26
CA HIS A 311 14.06 -3.95 -5.94
C HIS A 311 15.28 -3.56 -5.08
N PHE A 312 15.32 -2.34 -4.53
CA PHE A 312 16.40 -1.88 -3.65
C PHE A 312 16.50 -2.67 -2.35
N ALA A 313 15.37 -2.96 -1.70
CA ALA A 313 15.35 -3.75 -0.47
C ALA A 313 15.87 -5.16 -0.72
N ALA A 314 15.44 -5.81 -1.80
CA ALA A 314 15.93 -7.14 -2.15
C ALA A 314 17.44 -7.13 -2.40
N SER A 315 17.92 -6.25 -3.27
CA SER A 315 19.35 -6.15 -3.61
C SER A 315 20.22 -5.81 -2.38
N ALA A 316 19.74 -4.94 -1.49
CA ALA A 316 20.45 -4.60 -0.26
C ALA A 316 20.54 -5.78 0.71
N VAL A 317 19.46 -6.57 0.87
CA VAL A 317 19.46 -7.78 1.72
C VAL A 317 20.38 -8.85 1.13
N GLU A 318 20.35 -9.06 -0.19
CA GLU A 318 21.23 -10.02 -0.88
C GLU A 318 22.71 -9.71 -0.60
N GLN A 319 23.11 -8.44 -0.74
CA GLN A 319 24.50 -8.04 -0.51
C GLN A 319 24.90 -7.96 0.96
N GLU A 320 23.99 -7.55 1.86
CA GLU A 320 24.31 -7.41 3.29
C GLU A 320 24.42 -8.76 3.99
N TYR A 321 23.64 -9.75 3.56
CA TYR A 321 23.55 -11.04 4.23
C TYR A 321 24.10 -12.22 3.42
N GLY A 322 24.59 -11.98 2.19
CA GLY A 322 25.17 -13.03 1.35
C GLY A 322 24.13 -14.08 0.92
N VAL A 323 22.90 -13.64 0.63
CA VAL A 323 21.78 -14.50 0.22
C VAL A 323 21.32 -14.12 -1.20
N SER A 324 20.54 -14.99 -1.85
CA SER A 324 20.06 -14.77 -3.21
C SER A 324 18.59 -15.16 -3.33
N ALA A 325 17.72 -14.21 -3.70
CA ALA A 325 16.29 -14.50 -3.83
C ALA A 325 16.03 -15.50 -4.96
N ILE A 326 16.80 -15.43 -6.06
CA ILE A 326 16.64 -16.35 -7.19
C ILE A 326 17.10 -17.77 -6.85
N GLU A 327 18.17 -17.92 -6.06
CA GLU A 327 18.62 -19.24 -5.60
C GLU A 327 17.59 -19.87 -4.66
N ILE A 328 17.06 -19.10 -3.70
CA ILE A 328 15.95 -19.53 -2.84
C ILE A 328 14.74 -19.94 -3.70
N ALA A 329 14.40 -19.15 -4.72
CA ALA A 329 13.30 -19.49 -5.64
C ALA A 329 13.56 -20.78 -6.42
N MET A 330 14.82 -21.09 -6.76
CA MET A 330 15.20 -22.36 -7.40
C MET A 330 15.29 -23.55 -6.43
N GLY A 331 15.18 -23.33 -5.11
CA GLY A 331 15.30 -24.35 -4.08
C GLY A 331 16.73 -24.53 -3.52
N GLY A 332 17.64 -23.61 -3.83
CA GLY A 332 18.95 -23.52 -3.16
C GLY A 332 18.82 -22.85 -1.80
N ALA A 333 19.41 -23.45 -0.77
CA ALA A 333 19.54 -22.86 0.56
C ALA A 333 20.87 -22.12 0.70
#